data_AF-A0A1M5CNQ9-F1
#
_entry.id   AF-A0A1M5CNQ9-F1
#
_cell.length_a   1.000
_cell.length_b   1.000
_cell.length_c   1.000
_cell.angle_alpha   90.00
_cell.angle_beta   90.00
_cell.angle_gamma   90.00
#
_symmetry.space_group_name_H-M   'P 1'
#
loop_
_entity.id
_entity.type
_entity.pdbx_description
1 polymer ?
#
loop_
_entity_poly.entity_id
_entity_poly.type
_entity_poly.pdbx_seq_one_letter_code
_entity_poly.pdbx_strand_id
1 'polypeptide(L)' 'MTARLTEEVGELAREINHYYGEKPKKATEEEKTVEEEVGDIIFVLACFANSLDFDLSESFHMAMNKFETRDKNRWTKKE' A
#
# COMPACT_ATOMS: atom_id res chain seq x y z
N MET A 1 15.30 2.87 4.88
CA MET A 1 13.82 2.84 4.90
C MET A 1 13.22 3.02 3.51
N THR A 2 13.55 4.06 2.74
CA THR A 2 13.00 4.28 1.37
C THR A 2 13.24 3.11 0.41
N ALA A 3 14.42 2.47 0.46
CA ALA A 3 14.71 1.30 -0.37
C ALA A 3 13.79 0.11 -0.04
N ARG A 4 13.54 -0.16 1.25
CA ARG A 4 12.61 -1.23 1.68
C ARG A 4 11.18 -0.95 1.24
N LEU A 5 10.69 0.27 1.43
CA LEU A 5 9.35 0.63 0.94
C LEU A 5 9.22 0.44 -0.57
N THR A 6 10.28 0.77 -1.32
CA THR A 6 10.30 0.59 -2.78
C THR A 6 10.30 -0.88 -3.17
N GLU A 7 10.99 -1.72 -2.40
CA GLU A 7 11.03 -3.17 -2.56
C GLU A 7 9.64 -3.79 -2.33
N GLU A 8 8.99 -3.52 -1.19
CA GLU A 8 7.66 -4.09 -0.90
C GLU A 8 6.61 -3.64 -1.93
N VAL A 9 6.67 -2.37 -2.39
CA VAL A 9 5.79 -1.89 -3.46
C VAL A 9 6.04 -2.62 -4.78
N GLY A 10 7.30 -2.98 -5.06
CA GLY A 10 7.67 -3.77 -6.24
C GLY A 10 7.18 -5.21 -6.16
N GLU A 11 7.25 -5.83 -4.97
CA GLU A 11 6.73 -7.17 -4.72
C GLU A 11 5.19 -7.20 -4.83
N LEU A 12 4.50 -6.24 -4.21
CA LEU A 12 3.05 -6.05 -4.39
C LEU A 12 2.67 -5.88 -5.87
N ALA A 13 3.38 -5.02 -6.61
CA ALA A 13 3.10 -4.79 -8.02
C ALA A 13 3.29 -6.06 -8.87
N ARG A 14 4.30 -6.88 -8.54
CA ARG A 14 4.52 -8.17 -9.18
C ARG A 14 3.37 -9.12 -8.91
N GLU A 15 2.90 -9.20 -7.67
CA GLU A 15 1.83 -10.13 -7.31
C GLU A 15 0.48 -9.72 -7.89
N ILE A 16 0.17 -8.42 -7.93
CA ILE A 16 -1.00 -7.90 -8.65
C ILE A 16 -0.96 -8.30 -10.14
N ASN A 17 0.21 -8.22 -10.78
CA ASN A 17 0.37 -8.63 -12.18
C ASN A 17 0.15 -10.15 -12.36
N HIS A 18 0.54 -10.97 -11.38
CA HIS A 18 0.26 -12.40 -11.41
C HIS A 18 -1.24 -12.72 -11.37
N TYR A 19 -2.03 -12.01 -10.57
CA TYR A 19 -3.47 -12.25 -10.42
C TYR A 19 -4.32 -11.58 -11.51
N TYR A 20 -3.95 -10.38 -11.96
CA TYR A 20 -4.80 -9.54 -12.81
C TYR A 20 -4.16 -9.13 -14.14
N GLY A 21 -2.89 -9.44 -14.35
CA GLY A 21 -2.15 -9.07 -15.55
C GLY A 21 -1.95 -10.23 -16.52
N GLU A 22 -1.18 -9.95 -17.57
CA GLU A 22 -0.96 -10.89 -18.68
C GLU A 22 0.10 -11.96 -18.37
N LYS A 23 0.84 -11.81 -17.26
CA LYS A 23 1.94 -12.68 -16.90
C LYS A 23 1.57 -13.57 -15.71
N PRO A 24 1.14 -14.82 -15.94
CA PRO A 24 0.82 -15.74 -14.86
C PRO A 24 2.08 -16.14 -14.07
N LYS A 25 1.87 -16.43 -12.78
CA LYS A 25 2.90 -16.92 -11.86
C LYS A 25 3.46 -18.26 -12.34
N LYS A 26 4.77 -18.46 -12.21
CA LYS A 26 5.37 -19.76 -12.54
C LYS A 26 5.07 -20.76 -11.43
N ALA A 27 4.88 -22.04 -11.79
CA ALA A 27 4.66 -23.10 -10.80
C ALA A 27 5.83 -23.33 -9.82
N THR A 28 7.00 -22.76 -10.11
CA THR A 28 8.20 -22.82 -9.25
C THR A 28 8.36 -21.61 -8.34
N GLU A 29 7.51 -20.58 -8.48
CA GLU A 29 7.55 -19.40 -7.62
C GLU A 29 6.74 -19.67 -6.35
N GLU A 30 7.26 -19.22 -5.21
CA GLU A 30 6.60 -19.38 -3.90
C GLU A 30 5.23 -18.69 -3.90
N GLU A 31 4.25 -19.34 -3.28
CA GLU A 31 2.93 -18.75 -3.13
C GLU A 31 3.03 -17.59 -2.14
N LYS A 32 2.72 -16.41 -2.65
CA LYS A 32 2.68 -15.15 -1.93
C LYS A 32 1.39 -14.48 -2.36
N THR A 33 0.67 -13.90 -1.42
CA THR A 33 -0.62 -13.28 -1.69
C THR A 33 -0.51 -11.76 -1.75
N VAL A 34 -1.44 -11.12 -2.45
CA VAL A 34 -1.56 -9.65 -2.41
C VAL A 34 -1.77 -9.15 -0.98
N GLU A 35 -2.45 -9.93 -0.13
CA GLU A 35 -2.69 -9.60 1.27
C GLU A 35 -1.39 -9.53 2.09
N GLU A 36 -0.51 -10.52 1.93
CA GLU A 36 0.81 -10.53 2.59
C GLU A 36 1.65 -9.31 2.21
N GLU A 37 1.74 -9.01 0.91
CA GLU A 37 2.53 -7.88 0.40
C GLU A 37 1.98 -6.52 0.88
N VAL A 38 0.66 -6.39 1.05
CA VAL A 38 0.06 -5.22 1.69
C VAL A 38 0.47 -5.12 3.16
N GLY A 39 0.52 -6.25 3.87
CA GLY A 39 1.00 -6.34 5.24
C GLY A 39 2.45 -5.86 5.39
N ASP A 40 3.33 -6.27 4.48
CA ASP A 40 4.74 -5.87 4.47
C ASP A 40 4.90 -4.35 4.27
N ILE A 41 4.09 -3.75 3.38
CA ILE A 41 4.05 -2.28 3.22
C ILE A 41 3.64 -1.59 4.52
N ILE A 42 2.58 -2.07 5.18
CA ILE A 42 2.11 -1.49 6.45
C ILE A 42 3.21 -1.58 7.51
N PHE A 43 3.89 -2.73 7.61
CA PHE A 43 4.99 -2.92 8.54
C PHE A 43 6.12 -1.93 8.28
N VAL A 44 6.56 -1.79 7.03
CA VAL A 44 7.62 -0.84 6.67
C VAL A 44 7.22 0.61 6.96
N LEU A 45 5.95 0.98 6.73
CA LEU A 45 5.43 2.31 7.09
C LEU A 45 5.42 2.53 8.61
N ALA A 46 5.07 1.53 9.40
CA ALA A 46 5.13 1.60 10.86
C ALA A 46 6.56 1.79 11.37
N CYS A 47 7.52 1.03 10.83
CA CYS A 47 8.93 1.22 11.13
C CYS A 47 9.42 2.62 10.71
N PHE A 48 8.92 3.14 9.59
CA PHE A 48 9.32 4.46 9.12
C PHE A 48 8.80 5.57 10.04
N ALA A 49 7.53 5.49 10.44
CA ALA A 49 6.91 6.39 11.41
C ALA A 49 7.66 6.39 12.75
N ASN A 50 7.97 5.18 13.26
CA ASN A 50 8.75 5.04 14.48
C ASN A 50 10.16 5.66 14.36
N SER A 51 10.84 5.47 13.23
CA SER A 51 12.19 6.02 13.02
C SER A 51 12.25 7.55 12.92
N LEU A 52 11.13 8.18 12.57
CA LEU A 52 11.00 9.63 12.39
C LEU A 52 10.23 10.30 13.53
N ASP A 53 9.85 9.54 14.57
CA ASP A 53 9.14 10.01 15.75
C ASP A 53 7.81 10.71 15.43
N PHE A 54 6.98 10.07 14.60
CA PHE A 54 5.60 10.51 14.37
C PHE A 54 4.61 9.36 14.50
N ASP A 55 3.37 9.71 14.85
CA ASP A 55 2.27 8.76 14.96
C ASP A 55 1.69 8.44 13.58
N LEU A 56 1.71 7.15 13.22
CA LEU A 56 1.20 6.66 11.94
C LEU A 56 -0.32 6.82 11.82
N SER A 57 -1.05 6.63 12.92
CA SER A 57 -2.52 6.75 12.97
C SER A 57 -2.94 8.20 12.76
N GLU A 58 -2.29 9.15 13.44
CA GLU A 58 -2.53 10.58 13.23
C GLU A 58 -2.26 10.99 11.79
N SER A 59 -1.16 10.48 11.20
CA SER A 59 -0.83 10.71 9.79
C SER A 59 -1.93 10.21 8.84
N PHE A 60 -2.51 9.03 9.14
CA PHE A 60 -3.65 8.50 8.41
C PHE A 60 -4.91 9.37 8.58
N HIS A 61 -5.24 9.78 9.80
CA HIS A 61 -6.38 10.64 10.07
C HIS A 61 -6.26 12.01 9.37
N MET A 62 -5.07 12.60 9.32
CA MET A 62 -4.82 13.83 8.56
C MET A 62 -5.11 13.65 7.07
N ALA A 63 -4.71 12.53 6.47
CA ALA A 63 -4.99 12.22 5.08
C ALA A 63 -6.50 12.04 4.82
N MET A 64 -7.19 11.30 5.69
CA MET A 64 -8.64 11.09 5.60
C MET A 64 -9.43 12.41 5.72
N ASN A 65 -9.10 13.23 6.71
CA ASN A 65 -9.71 14.56 6.88
C ASN A 65 -9.53 15.43 5.63
N LYS A 66 -8.36 15.39 4.98
CA LYS A 66 -8.10 16.11 3.73
C LYS A 66 -8.99 15.61 2.59
N PHE A 67 -9.18 14.30 2.45
CA PHE A 67 -10.08 13.74 1.43
C PHE A 67 -11.54 14.12 1.69
N GLU A 68 -11.99 14.03 2.94
CA GLU A 68 -13.36 14.34 3.33
C GLU A 68 -13.72 15.82 3.19
N THR A 69 -12.76 16.72 3.43
CA THR A 69 -13.00 18.17 3.42
C THR A 69 -12.72 18.80 2.06
N ARG A 70 -11.53 18.57 1.50
CA ARG A 70 -11.08 19.20 0.26
C ARG A 70 -11.70 18.54 -0.97
N ASP A 71 -11.79 17.21 -0.97
CA ASP A 71 -12.26 16.44 -2.12
C ASP A 71 -13.78 16.11 -2.01
N LYS A 72 -14.48 16.68 -1.02
CA LYS A 72 -15.91 16.46 -0.70
C LYS A 72 -16.85 16.49 -1.91
N ASN A 73 -16.62 17.43 -2.82
CA ASN A 73 -17.43 17.64 -4.02
C ASN A 73 -16.63 17.43 -5.31
N ARG A 74 -15.44 16.83 -5.23
CA ARG A 74 -14.56 16.67 -6.39
C ARG A 74 -15.04 15.57 -7.34
N TRP A 75 -15.71 14.55 -6.80
CA TRP A 75 -16.12 13.38 -7.55
C TRP A 75 -17.64 13.31 -7.68
N THR A 76 -18.10 12.93 -8.87
CA THR A 76 -19.52 12.67 -9.14
C THR A 76 -19.98 11.51 -8.25
N LYS A 77 -20.97 11.76 -7.39
CA LYS A 77 -21.57 10.70 -6.57
C LYS A 77 -22.19 9.67 -7.51
N LYS A 78 -21.85 8.40 -7.31
CA LYS A 78 -22.57 7.32 -7.97
C LYS A 78 -23.95 7.23 -7.32
N GLU A 79 -24.99 7.12 -8.15
CA GLU A 79 -26.34 6.78 -7.72
C GLU A 79 -26.42 5.34 -7.20
#